data_AF-A0A6C0J0T3-F1
#
_entry.id   AF-A0A6C0J0T3-F1
#
_cell.length_a   1.000
_cell.length_b   1.000
_cell.length_c   1.000
_cell.angle_alpha   90.00
_cell.angle_beta   90.00
_cell.angle_gamma   90.00
#
_symmetry.space_group_name_H-M   'P 1'
#
loop_
_entity.id
_entity.type
_entity.pdbx_description
1 polymer ?
#
loop_
_entity_poly.entity_id
_entity_poly.type
_entity_poly.pdbx_seq_one_letter_code
_entity_poly.pdbx_strand_id
1 'polypeptide(L)'
;MVNFLVFDYNFITYYYLNMLSIYYTNKQFLEIHRLFNSVNTNIFLSEQEKKKVFSTYYQNIRLKYIVDKITAIKKIRKQKCINKRFLNYDFTYKTDLKTTKIFADNVNFYKFTNNEIIKIIYNSLCHQEESISEPKYPKNPYNGIQFNFQQLSKFYTNFIIYKEKLPIELIMFKSCNFDIENLIIIHKNYFNKLAIKNWLKDMNEKDWLHVFKVFYKTLSLRQYVCYKCILDLPNYKSIFLNFVAEYYELINCFKSINIDFIERLDNIIQNLNIEPESKHITKHRIILKTKKYPVFKDTKININFCNKTNTNLVLIK
;
A
#
# COMPACT_ATOMS: atom_id res chain seq x y z
N MET A 1 -43.86 -4.11 3.36
CA MET A 1 -44.04 -5.34 4.17
C MET A 1 -44.94 -6.26 3.38
N VAL A 2 -44.59 -7.53 3.18
CA VAL A 2 -45.50 -8.50 2.55
C VAL A 2 -46.35 -9.08 3.66
N ASN A 3 -47.63 -8.70 3.72
CA ASN A 3 -48.59 -9.30 4.62
C ASN A 3 -48.89 -10.73 4.18
N PHE A 4 -49.20 -11.62 5.12
CA PHE A 4 -49.66 -12.96 4.75
C PHE A 4 -50.95 -12.85 3.92
N LEU A 5 -51.00 -13.65 2.87
CA LEU A 5 -52.22 -13.79 2.07
C LEU A 5 -53.17 -14.70 2.86
N VAL A 6 -54.28 -14.13 3.32
CA VAL A 6 -55.32 -14.86 4.04
C VAL A 6 -56.58 -14.85 3.19
N PHE A 7 -56.98 -16.03 2.71
CA PHE A 7 -58.24 -16.25 2.02
C PHE A 7 -59.03 -17.28 2.82
N ASP A 8 -59.65 -16.84 3.92
CA ASP A 8 -60.48 -17.71 4.74
C ASP A 8 -61.75 -17.01 5.23
N TYR A 9 -62.85 -17.75 5.19
CA TYR A 9 -64.15 -17.31 5.70
C TYR A 9 -64.36 -17.70 7.16
N ASN A 10 -63.55 -18.62 7.72
CA ASN A 10 -63.59 -18.94 9.15
C ASN A 10 -62.80 -17.90 9.98
N PHE A 11 -63.52 -17.20 10.86
CA PHE A 11 -62.98 -16.18 11.76
C PHE A 11 -61.83 -16.68 12.65
N ILE A 12 -61.93 -17.91 13.18
CA ILE A 12 -60.92 -18.48 14.09
C ILE A 12 -59.62 -18.78 13.32
N THR A 13 -59.73 -19.39 12.15
CA THR A 13 -58.57 -19.63 11.27
C THR A 13 -57.93 -18.32 10.83
N TYR A 14 -58.74 -17.31 10.49
CA TYR A 14 -58.28 -15.97 10.17
C TYR A 14 -57.51 -15.33 11.33
N TYR A 15 -58.03 -15.41 12.56
CA TYR A 15 -57.36 -14.90 13.76
C TYR A 15 -55.97 -15.51 13.94
N TYR A 16 -55.86 -16.84 13.89
CA TYR A 16 -54.57 -17.52 14.05
C TYR A 16 -53.57 -17.12 12.95
N LEU A 17 -54.01 -17.05 11.69
CA LEU A 17 -53.15 -16.62 10.58
C LEU A 17 -52.70 -15.17 10.73
N ASN A 18 -53.56 -14.28 11.21
CA ASN A 18 -53.21 -12.89 11.46
C ASN A 18 -52.18 -12.77 12.60
N MET A 19 -52.39 -13.48 13.72
CA MET A 19 -51.44 -13.50 14.83
C MET A 19 -50.08 -14.09 14.42
N LEU A 20 -50.08 -15.16 13.63
CA LEU A 20 -48.85 -15.71 13.05
C LEU A 20 -48.14 -14.69 12.16
N SER A 21 -48.87 -13.95 11.34
CA SER A 21 -48.32 -12.88 10.49
C SER A 21 -47.67 -11.77 11.34
N ILE A 22 -48.32 -11.34 12.42
CA ILE A 22 -47.80 -10.32 13.35
C ILE A 22 -46.51 -10.81 14.02
N TYR A 23 -46.54 -12.00 14.65
CA TYR A 23 -45.37 -12.53 15.34
C TYR A 23 -44.19 -12.78 14.40
N TYR A 24 -44.46 -13.27 13.20
CA TYR A 24 -43.43 -13.46 12.19
C TYR A 24 -42.83 -12.14 11.70
N THR A 25 -43.66 -11.11 11.53
CA THR A 25 -43.19 -9.76 11.17
C THR A 25 -42.29 -9.17 12.25
N ASN A 26 -42.61 -9.41 13.51
CA ASN A 26 -41.83 -8.95 14.67
C ASN A 26 -40.66 -9.87 15.05
N LYS A 27 -40.40 -10.94 14.29
CA LYS A 27 -39.36 -11.96 14.56
C LYS A 27 -39.51 -12.65 15.92
N GLN A 28 -40.74 -12.78 16.43
CA GLN A 28 -41.06 -13.43 17.71
C GLN A 28 -41.27 -14.94 17.51
N PHE A 29 -40.21 -15.67 17.16
CA PHE A 29 -40.29 -17.09 16.79
C PHE A 29 -40.79 -18.02 17.90
N LEU A 30 -40.53 -17.66 19.17
CA LEU A 30 -41.05 -18.40 20.32
C LEU A 30 -42.58 -18.32 20.41
N GLU A 31 -43.15 -17.14 20.12
CA GLU A 31 -44.60 -16.94 20.14
C GLU A 31 -45.30 -17.67 18.99
N ILE A 32 -44.65 -17.77 17.82
CA ILE A 32 -45.13 -18.60 16.71
C ILE A 32 -45.27 -20.06 17.16
N HIS A 33 -44.25 -20.59 17.84
CA HIS A 33 -44.28 -21.97 18.34
C HIS A 33 -45.38 -22.18 19.38
N ARG A 34 -45.55 -21.25 20.32
CA ARG A 34 -46.65 -21.27 21.29
C ARG A 34 -48.01 -21.23 20.61
N LEU A 35 -48.15 -20.40 19.59
CA LEU A 35 -49.38 -20.26 18.83
C LEU A 35 -49.71 -21.53 18.04
N PHE A 36 -48.71 -22.23 17.49
CA PHE A 36 -48.89 -23.55 16.88
C PHE A 36 -49.38 -24.61 17.85
N ASN A 37 -48.84 -24.63 19.08
CA ASN A 37 -49.36 -25.51 20.12
C ASN A 37 -50.82 -25.17 20.44
N SER A 38 -51.17 -23.88 20.54
CA SER A 38 -52.55 -23.44 20.74
C SER A 38 -53.47 -23.88 19.60
N VAL A 39 -53.05 -23.81 18.33
CA VAL A 39 -53.83 -24.31 17.19
C VAL A 39 -54.08 -25.82 17.30
N ASN A 40 -53.06 -26.59 17.68
CA ASN A 40 -53.16 -28.05 17.82
C ASN A 40 -54.13 -28.47 18.93
N THR A 41 -54.10 -27.77 20.07
CA THR A 41 -54.94 -28.09 21.24
C THR A 41 -56.33 -27.46 21.20
N ASN A 42 -56.62 -26.59 20.23
CA ASN A 42 -57.91 -25.92 20.13
C ASN A 42 -59.01 -26.91 19.68
N ILE A 43 -60.00 -27.13 20.55
CA ILE A 43 -61.14 -28.04 20.32
C ILE A 43 -62.17 -27.50 19.32
N PHE A 44 -62.17 -26.19 19.07
CA PHE A 44 -63.10 -25.53 18.14
C PHE A 44 -62.62 -25.54 16.69
N LEU A 45 -61.38 -25.99 16.45
CA LEU A 45 -60.85 -26.19 15.10
C LEU A 45 -60.95 -27.67 14.74
N SER A 46 -61.58 -27.95 13.60
CA SER A 46 -61.51 -29.26 12.98
C SER A 46 -60.07 -29.57 12.54
N GLU A 47 -59.72 -30.85 12.41
CA GLU A 47 -58.40 -31.28 11.93
C GLU A 47 -58.08 -30.72 10.52
N GLN A 48 -59.11 -30.52 9.69
CA GLN A 48 -58.96 -29.90 8.38
C GLN A 48 -58.54 -28.43 8.50
N GLU A 49 -59.15 -27.67 9.42
CA GLU A 49 -58.82 -26.26 9.66
C GLU A 49 -57.45 -26.09 10.30
N LYS A 50 -57.04 -26.97 11.23
CA LYS A 50 -55.68 -26.98 11.78
C LYS A 50 -54.65 -27.17 10.67
N LYS A 51 -54.84 -28.20 9.82
CA LYS A 51 -53.99 -28.43 8.64
C LYS A 51 -53.97 -27.22 7.71
N LYS A 52 -55.11 -26.55 7.53
CA LYS A 52 -55.21 -25.32 6.74
C LYS A 52 -54.38 -24.18 7.33
N VAL A 53 -54.43 -23.94 8.64
CA VAL A 53 -53.59 -22.92 9.31
C VAL A 53 -52.11 -23.19 9.05
N PHE A 54 -51.63 -24.41 9.33
CA PHE A 54 -50.22 -24.76 9.17
C PHE A 54 -49.77 -24.67 7.72
N SER A 55 -50.50 -25.30 6.79
CA SER A 55 -50.15 -25.27 5.37
C SER A 55 -50.13 -23.85 4.81
N THR A 56 -51.10 -23.00 5.18
CA THR A 56 -51.14 -21.60 4.78
C THR A 56 -49.96 -20.81 5.32
N TYR A 57 -49.57 -21.03 6.58
CA TYR A 57 -48.38 -20.42 7.17
C TYR A 57 -47.10 -20.81 6.42
N TYR A 58 -46.88 -22.10 6.18
CA TYR A 58 -45.69 -22.59 5.48
C TYR A 58 -45.64 -22.09 4.03
N GLN A 59 -46.78 -22.05 3.34
CA GLN A 59 -46.89 -21.47 2.01
C GLN A 59 -46.50 -19.98 2.02
N ASN A 60 -46.99 -19.20 3.00
CA ASN A 60 -46.65 -17.79 3.14
C ASN A 60 -45.16 -17.56 3.42
N ILE A 61 -44.52 -18.36 4.28
CA ILE A 61 -43.06 -18.30 4.47
C ILE A 61 -42.32 -18.56 3.16
N ARG A 62 -42.70 -19.63 2.45
CA ARG A 62 -42.07 -20.00 1.18
C ARG A 62 -42.21 -18.89 0.15
N LEU A 63 -43.40 -18.30 0.04
CA LEU A 63 -43.66 -17.15 -0.83
C LEU A 63 -42.79 -15.95 -0.44
N LYS A 64 -42.71 -15.61 0.85
CA LYS A 64 -41.85 -14.53 1.31
C LYS A 64 -40.39 -14.76 0.98
N TYR A 65 -39.87 -15.97 1.21
CA TYR A 65 -38.51 -16.33 0.83
C TYR A 65 -38.26 -16.13 -0.67
N ILE A 66 -39.21 -16.55 -1.52
CA ILE A 66 -39.15 -16.34 -2.97
C ILE A 66 -39.15 -14.84 -3.29
N VAL A 67 -40.02 -14.05 -2.66
CA VAL A 67 -40.07 -12.59 -2.85
C VAL A 67 -38.76 -11.93 -2.40
N ASP A 68 -38.22 -12.31 -1.26
CA ASP A 68 -36.94 -11.81 -0.73
C ASP A 68 -35.80 -12.16 -1.69
N LYS A 69 -35.80 -13.37 -2.27
CA LYS A 69 -34.83 -13.77 -3.30
C LYS A 69 -35.00 -12.96 -4.59
N ILE A 70 -36.23 -12.75 -5.07
CA ILE A 70 -36.50 -11.94 -6.25
C ILE A 70 -36.10 -10.47 -6.02
N THR A 71 -36.42 -9.90 -4.85
CA THR A 71 -36.04 -8.53 -4.52
C THR A 71 -34.51 -8.39 -4.39
N ALA A 72 -33.82 -9.38 -3.83
CA ALA A 72 -32.36 -9.42 -3.82
C ALA A 72 -31.78 -9.48 -5.24
N ILE A 73 -32.30 -10.34 -6.12
CA ILE A 73 -31.89 -10.41 -7.53
C ILE A 73 -32.14 -9.08 -8.25
N LYS A 74 -33.32 -8.47 -8.05
CA LYS A 74 -33.65 -7.15 -8.61
C LYS A 74 -32.70 -6.07 -8.09
N LYS A 75 -32.35 -6.07 -6.81
CA LYS A 75 -31.36 -5.16 -6.23
C LYS A 75 -29.99 -5.35 -6.89
N ILE A 76 -29.52 -6.59 -7.02
CA ILE A 76 -28.25 -6.93 -7.69
C ILE A 76 -28.23 -6.46 -9.14
N ARG A 77 -29.34 -6.67 -9.89
CA ARG A 77 -29.46 -6.22 -11.29
C ARG A 77 -29.43 -4.70 -11.44
N LYS A 78 -29.87 -3.95 -10.43
CA LYS A 78 -29.81 -2.49 -10.41
C LYS A 78 -28.41 -1.98 -10.06
N GLN A 79 -27.50 -2.83 -9.59
CA GLN A 79 -26.17 -2.39 -9.21
C GLN A 79 -25.36 -1.94 -10.42
N LYS A 80 -24.68 -0.80 -10.28
CA LYS A 80 -23.90 -0.19 -11.36
C LYS A 80 -22.42 -0.13 -10.98
N CYS A 81 -21.57 -0.57 -11.90
CA CYS A 81 -20.13 -0.41 -11.79
C CYS A 81 -19.79 1.06 -12.07
N ILE A 82 -19.17 1.75 -11.11
CA ILE A 82 -18.78 3.16 -11.25
C ILE A 82 -17.63 3.28 -12.24
N ASN A 83 -16.57 2.48 -12.06
CA ASN A 83 -15.40 2.52 -12.93
C ASN A 83 -15.64 1.66 -14.19
N LYS A 84 -15.48 2.29 -15.36
CA LYS A 84 -15.57 1.64 -16.68
C LYS A 84 -14.27 0.93 -17.08
N ARG A 85 -13.16 1.32 -16.46
CA ARG A 85 -11.83 0.75 -16.67
C ARG A 85 -11.18 0.40 -15.33
N PHE A 86 -10.31 -0.59 -15.36
CA PHE A 86 -9.34 -0.89 -14.32
C PHE A 86 -8.21 0.14 -14.35
N LEU A 87 -7.42 0.20 -13.28
CA LEU A 87 -6.24 1.07 -13.13
C LEU A 87 -5.13 0.75 -14.14
N ASN A 88 -5.11 -0.47 -14.68
CA ASN A 88 -4.23 -0.84 -15.80
C ASN A 88 -4.85 -0.52 -17.18
N TYR A 89 -5.91 0.29 -17.22
CA TYR A 89 -6.64 0.74 -18.40
C TYR A 89 -7.44 -0.34 -19.16
N ASP A 90 -7.45 -1.59 -18.68
CA ASP A 90 -8.33 -2.62 -19.21
C ASP A 90 -9.81 -2.29 -18.93
N PHE A 91 -10.70 -2.74 -19.82
CA PHE A 91 -12.13 -2.56 -19.61
C PHE A 91 -12.72 -3.50 -18.53
N THR A 92 -13.63 -2.97 -17.71
CA THR A 92 -14.19 -3.70 -16.56
C THR A 92 -15.24 -4.76 -16.92
N TYR A 93 -15.74 -4.77 -18.15
CA TYR A 93 -16.75 -5.74 -18.61
C TYR A 93 -16.18 -7.11 -19.01
N LYS A 94 -14.85 -7.30 -19.01
CA LYS A 94 -14.24 -8.64 -19.19
C LYS A 94 -14.74 -9.60 -18.09
N THR A 95 -15.33 -10.72 -18.50
CA THR A 95 -15.97 -11.72 -17.62
C THR A 95 -14.98 -12.61 -16.89
N ASP A 96 -13.80 -12.80 -17.48
CA ASP A 96 -12.87 -13.87 -17.06
C ASP A 96 -11.87 -13.42 -15.99
N LEU A 97 -11.94 -12.14 -15.59
CA LEU A 97 -11.03 -11.58 -14.59
C LEU A 97 -11.57 -11.81 -13.18
N LYS A 98 -10.75 -12.46 -12.35
CA LYS A 98 -10.92 -12.58 -10.91
C LYS A 98 -10.99 -11.17 -10.29
N THR A 99 -12.21 -10.75 -9.95
CA THR A 99 -12.47 -9.36 -9.58
C THR A 99 -13.23 -9.26 -8.27
N THR A 100 -12.89 -8.25 -7.49
CA THR A 100 -13.54 -7.90 -6.23
C THR A 100 -14.37 -6.64 -6.43
N LYS A 101 -15.62 -6.68 -5.95
CA LYS A 101 -16.52 -5.52 -5.90
C LYS A 101 -16.41 -4.84 -4.53
N ILE A 102 -16.21 -3.53 -4.54
CA ILE A 102 -16.18 -2.67 -3.36
C ILE A 102 -17.33 -1.68 -3.49
N PHE A 103 -18.33 -1.80 -2.63
CA PHE A 103 -19.53 -0.95 -2.69
C PHE A 103 -19.23 0.46 -2.20
N ALA A 104 -19.59 1.46 -3.01
CA ALA A 104 -19.59 2.86 -2.61
C ALA A 104 -20.89 3.19 -1.84
N ASP A 105 -21.99 2.61 -2.29
CA ASP A 105 -23.30 2.66 -1.65
C ASP A 105 -24.08 1.35 -1.97
N ASN A 106 -25.38 1.30 -1.67
CA ASN A 106 -26.22 0.12 -1.89
C ASN A 106 -26.40 -0.27 -3.37
N VAL A 107 -26.14 0.65 -4.30
CA VAL A 107 -26.38 0.52 -5.74
C VAL A 107 -25.08 0.56 -6.52
N ASN A 108 -24.14 1.41 -6.13
CA ASN A 108 -22.93 1.70 -6.88
C ASN A 108 -21.72 0.99 -6.27
N PHE A 109 -20.88 0.40 -7.13
CA PHE A 109 -19.65 -0.29 -6.69
C PHE A 109 -18.47 -0.02 -7.62
N TYR A 110 -17.27 -0.11 -7.06
CA TYR A 110 -16.01 -0.16 -7.78
C TYR A 110 -15.58 -1.61 -8.00
N LYS A 111 -15.07 -1.92 -9.18
CA LYS A 111 -14.57 -3.24 -9.55
C LYS A 111 -13.04 -3.18 -9.67
N PHE A 112 -12.36 -4.10 -8.99
CA PHE A 112 -10.90 -4.24 -9.02
C PHE A 112 -10.52 -5.68 -9.32
N THR A 113 -9.44 -5.88 -10.05
CA THR A 113 -8.72 -7.16 -10.10
C THR A 113 -7.94 -7.39 -8.81
N ASN A 114 -7.62 -8.65 -8.50
CA ASN A 114 -6.78 -8.97 -7.34
C ASN A 114 -5.42 -8.25 -7.41
N ASN A 115 -4.81 -8.18 -8.59
CA ASN A 115 -3.53 -7.51 -8.82
C ASN A 115 -3.58 -6.02 -8.51
N GLU A 116 -4.68 -5.34 -8.85
CA GLU A 116 -4.87 -3.93 -8.47
C GLU A 116 -4.97 -3.78 -6.96
N ILE A 117 -5.73 -4.62 -6.28
CA ILE A 117 -5.83 -4.56 -4.81
C ILE A 117 -4.46 -4.80 -4.18
N ILE A 118 -3.69 -5.79 -4.66
CA ILE A 118 -2.32 -6.04 -4.18
C ILE A 118 -1.46 -4.80 -4.35
N LYS A 119 -1.47 -4.17 -5.53
CA LYS A 119 -0.71 -2.94 -5.80
C LYS A 119 -1.15 -1.77 -4.94
N ILE A 120 -2.45 -1.58 -4.76
CA ILE A 120 -3.00 -0.49 -3.90
C ILE A 120 -2.51 -0.67 -2.47
N ILE A 121 -2.64 -1.87 -1.92
CA ILE A 121 -2.19 -2.16 -0.55
C ILE A 121 -0.66 -2.00 -0.48
N TYR A 122 0.09 -2.63 -1.38
CA TYR A 122 1.55 -2.56 -1.43
C TYR A 122 2.05 -1.12 -1.47
N ASN A 123 1.55 -0.29 -2.38
CA ASN A 123 1.98 1.10 -2.52
C ASN A 123 1.64 1.94 -1.28
N SER A 124 0.57 1.59 -0.55
CA SER A 124 0.20 2.28 0.68
C SER A 124 1.13 1.88 1.83
N LEU A 125 1.43 0.59 1.97
CA LEU A 125 2.32 0.07 3.02
C LEU A 125 3.78 0.47 2.80
N CYS A 126 4.23 0.48 1.55
CA CYS A 126 5.60 0.87 1.17
C CYS A 126 5.72 2.38 0.91
N HIS A 127 4.77 3.18 1.39
CA HIS A 127 4.89 4.63 1.32
C HIS A 127 6.07 5.09 2.18
N GLN A 128 6.80 6.09 1.68
CA GLN A 128 8.01 6.61 2.31
C GLN A 128 8.19 8.09 1.96
N GLU A 129 8.87 8.80 2.86
CA GLU A 129 9.41 10.14 2.62
C GLU A 129 10.93 10.05 2.71
N GLU A 130 11.60 10.30 1.58
CA GLU A 130 13.05 10.07 1.43
C GLU A 130 13.44 8.64 1.88
N SER A 131 14.33 8.54 2.88
CA SER A 131 14.83 7.29 3.45
C SER A 131 14.00 6.77 4.64
N ILE A 132 12.91 7.45 5.00
CA ILE A 132 12.08 7.16 6.17
C ILE A 132 10.81 6.45 5.72
N SER A 133 10.54 5.28 6.30
CA SER A 133 9.30 4.57 6.00
C SER A 133 8.12 5.25 6.69
N GLU A 134 7.06 5.51 5.92
CA GLU A 134 5.80 6.06 6.42
C GLU A 134 4.60 5.25 5.90
N PRO A 135 4.43 3.99 6.35
CA PRO A 135 3.31 3.16 5.91
C PRO A 135 1.97 3.87 6.11
N LYS A 136 1.15 3.91 5.07
CA LYS A 136 -0.19 4.52 5.08
C LYS A 136 -1.25 3.45 4.98
N TYR A 137 -2.39 3.72 5.61
CA TYR A 137 -3.55 2.85 5.50
C TYR A 137 -4.05 2.82 4.04
N PRO A 138 -4.32 1.64 3.46
CA PRO A 138 -4.72 1.55 2.06
C PRO A 138 -6.10 2.17 1.81
N LYS A 139 -6.18 2.94 0.72
CA LYS A 139 -7.37 3.70 0.32
C LYS A 139 -7.83 3.27 -1.05
N ASN A 140 -9.14 3.36 -1.28
CA ASN A 140 -9.69 3.25 -2.61
C ASN A 140 -9.25 4.48 -3.44
N PRO A 141 -8.54 4.28 -4.57
CA PRO A 141 -8.00 5.38 -5.35
C PRO A 141 -9.07 6.26 -6.01
N TYR A 142 -10.31 5.78 -6.16
CA TYR A 142 -11.37 6.55 -6.79
C TYR A 142 -12.06 7.56 -5.87
N ASN A 143 -12.06 7.32 -4.55
CA ASN A 143 -12.78 8.17 -3.60
C ASN A 143 -11.94 8.55 -2.37
N GLY A 144 -10.71 8.07 -2.24
CA GLY A 144 -9.81 8.35 -1.12
C GLY A 144 -10.23 7.71 0.21
N ILE A 145 -11.31 6.93 0.24
CA ILE A 145 -11.82 6.31 1.47
C ILE A 145 -10.96 5.10 1.82
N GLN A 146 -10.56 4.98 3.09
CA GLN A 146 -9.82 3.84 3.61
C GLN A 146 -10.64 2.56 3.50
N PHE A 147 -9.99 1.45 3.16
CA PHE A 147 -10.66 0.16 3.23
C PHE A 147 -10.95 -0.20 4.68
N ASN A 148 -12.14 -0.72 4.99
CA ASN A 148 -12.41 -1.20 6.34
C ASN A 148 -11.89 -2.63 6.54
N PHE A 149 -11.86 -3.07 7.79
CA PHE A 149 -11.41 -4.42 8.17
C PHE A 149 -12.12 -5.54 7.40
N GLN A 150 -13.45 -5.44 7.20
CA GLN A 150 -14.23 -6.45 6.48
C GLN A 150 -13.81 -6.54 5.01
N GLN A 151 -13.56 -5.39 4.37
CA GLN A 151 -13.07 -5.32 2.99
C GLN A 151 -11.67 -5.93 2.89
N LEU A 152 -10.75 -5.55 3.77
CA LEU A 152 -9.40 -6.10 3.81
C LEU A 152 -9.40 -7.61 4.04
N SER A 153 -10.13 -8.09 5.03
CA SER A 153 -10.30 -9.52 5.30
C SER A 153 -10.80 -10.27 4.06
N LYS A 154 -11.82 -9.73 3.40
CA LYS A 154 -12.34 -10.29 2.14
C LYS A 154 -11.29 -10.32 1.02
N PHE A 155 -10.46 -9.28 0.87
CA PHE A 155 -9.39 -9.27 -0.12
C PHE A 155 -8.40 -10.41 0.11
N TYR A 156 -7.96 -10.60 1.35
CA TYR A 156 -7.01 -11.67 1.69
C TYR A 156 -7.62 -13.07 1.55
N THR A 157 -8.91 -13.25 1.87
CA THR A 157 -9.62 -14.50 1.57
C THR A 157 -9.63 -14.78 0.07
N ASN A 158 -9.91 -13.77 -0.76
CA ASN A 158 -9.86 -13.92 -2.21
C ASN A 158 -8.45 -14.30 -2.68
N PHE A 159 -7.40 -13.66 -2.17
CA PHE A 159 -6.01 -13.99 -2.52
C PHE A 159 -5.68 -15.46 -2.25
N ILE A 160 -6.14 -16.01 -1.12
CA ILE A 160 -5.96 -17.43 -0.77
C ILE A 160 -6.75 -18.33 -1.72
N ILE A 161 -8.04 -18.07 -1.93
CA ILE A 161 -8.91 -18.85 -2.82
C ILE A 161 -8.31 -18.93 -4.22
N TYR A 162 -7.78 -17.81 -4.70
CA TYR A 162 -7.24 -17.68 -6.04
C TYR A 162 -5.74 -18.02 -6.16
N LYS A 163 -5.10 -18.41 -5.05
CA LYS A 163 -3.67 -18.75 -4.95
C LYS A 163 -2.75 -17.64 -5.49
N GLU A 164 -3.09 -16.38 -5.19
CA GLU A 164 -2.26 -15.24 -5.57
C GLU A 164 -0.97 -15.23 -4.76
N LYS A 165 0.16 -14.89 -5.40
CA LYS A 165 1.43 -14.69 -4.70
C LYS A 165 1.42 -13.34 -4.01
N LEU A 166 1.49 -13.33 -2.68
CA LEU A 166 1.49 -12.10 -1.90
C LEU A 166 2.92 -11.60 -1.63
N PRO A 167 3.18 -10.30 -1.82
CA PRO A 167 4.38 -9.66 -1.28
C PRO A 167 4.43 -9.83 0.25
N ILE A 168 5.65 -9.92 0.79
CA ILE A 168 5.87 -10.16 2.22
C ILE A 168 5.27 -9.05 3.08
N GLU A 169 5.23 -7.82 2.58
CA GLU A 169 4.66 -6.63 3.23
C GLU A 169 3.17 -6.82 3.49
N LEU A 170 2.44 -7.43 2.54
CA LEU A 170 1.03 -7.76 2.71
C LEU A 170 0.85 -8.88 3.75
N ILE A 171 1.77 -9.84 3.81
CA ILE A 171 1.72 -10.93 4.81
C ILE A 171 1.93 -10.34 6.21
N MET A 172 2.93 -9.47 6.39
CA MET A 172 3.20 -8.75 7.64
C MET A 172 2.00 -7.90 8.06
N PHE A 173 1.38 -7.17 7.13
CA PHE A 173 0.20 -6.37 7.44
C PHE A 173 -0.99 -7.22 7.89
N LYS A 174 -1.18 -8.41 7.30
CA LYS A 174 -2.19 -9.36 7.76
C LYS A 174 -1.89 -9.91 9.15
N SER A 175 -0.64 -10.25 9.45
CA SER A 175 -0.27 -10.75 10.79
C SER A 175 -0.45 -9.69 11.89
N CYS A 176 -0.41 -8.41 11.52
CA CYS A 176 -0.72 -7.29 12.41
C CYS A 176 -2.23 -6.95 12.46
N ASN A 177 -3.12 -7.87 12.04
CA ASN A 177 -4.57 -7.67 12.00
C ASN A 177 -5.03 -6.41 11.22
N PHE A 178 -4.26 -6.04 10.18
CA PHE A 178 -4.50 -4.83 9.38
C PHE A 178 -4.38 -3.51 10.16
N ASP A 179 -3.61 -3.50 11.24
CA ASP A 179 -3.28 -2.31 12.02
C ASP A 179 -1.91 -1.75 11.61
N ILE A 180 -1.88 -0.49 11.20
CA ILE A 180 -0.67 0.20 10.72
C ILE A 180 0.28 0.51 11.87
N GLU A 181 -0.22 0.85 13.05
CA GLU A 181 0.62 1.17 14.22
C GLU A 181 1.36 -0.09 14.67
N ASN A 182 0.65 -1.21 14.77
CA ASN A 182 1.26 -2.52 15.06
C ASN A 182 2.23 -2.95 13.98
N LEU A 183 1.93 -2.71 12.71
CA LEU A 183 2.85 -2.99 11.59
C LEU A 183 4.16 -2.21 11.76
N ILE A 184 4.07 -0.92 12.05
CA ILE A 184 5.24 -0.06 12.25
C ILE A 184 6.02 -0.50 13.49
N ILE A 185 5.37 -0.85 14.60
CA ILE A 185 6.06 -1.28 15.83
C ILE A 185 6.78 -2.61 15.61
N ILE A 186 6.07 -3.63 15.09
CA ILE A 186 6.60 -5.00 14.99
C ILE A 186 7.61 -5.13 13.85
N HIS A 187 7.36 -4.46 12.71
CA HIS A 187 8.13 -4.61 11.49
C HIS A 187 8.93 -3.35 11.10
N LYS A 188 9.16 -2.42 12.04
CA LYS A 188 9.89 -1.16 11.82
C LYS A 188 11.17 -1.32 10.99
N ASN A 189 12.02 -2.24 11.44
CA ASN A 189 13.35 -2.45 10.85
C ASN A 189 13.25 -2.87 9.38
N TYR A 190 12.27 -3.72 9.07
CA TYR A 190 12.04 -4.19 7.70
C TYR A 190 11.62 -3.02 6.79
N PHE A 191 10.61 -2.24 7.19
CA PHE A 191 10.11 -1.14 6.39
C PHE A 191 11.13 -0.01 6.24
N ASN A 192 11.90 0.32 7.29
CA ASN A 192 12.99 1.28 7.20
C ASN A 192 14.07 0.82 6.20
N LYS A 193 14.49 -0.45 6.28
CA LYS A 193 15.47 -1.02 5.34
C LYS A 193 14.97 -0.98 3.90
N LEU A 194 13.69 -1.28 3.70
CA LEU A 194 13.04 -1.19 2.39
C LEU A 194 13.02 0.25 1.88
N ALA A 195 12.62 1.20 2.73
CA ALA A 195 12.54 2.61 2.39
C ALA A 195 13.90 3.19 1.95
N ILE A 196 14.96 2.93 2.74
CA ILE A 196 16.34 3.33 2.41
C ILE A 196 16.76 2.76 1.05
N LYS A 197 16.50 1.47 0.79
CA LYS A 197 16.88 0.84 -0.48
C LYS A 197 16.15 1.45 -1.67
N ASN A 198 14.85 1.68 -1.56
CA ASN A 198 14.05 2.31 -2.61
C ASN A 198 14.53 3.75 -2.86
N TRP A 199 14.78 4.51 -1.79
CA TRP A 199 15.27 5.88 -1.87
C TRP A 199 16.60 5.97 -2.63
N LEU A 200 17.58 5.13 -2.27
CA LEU A 200 18.88 5.10 -2.94
C LEU A 200 18.78 4.63 -4.41
N LYS A 201 17.83 3.74 -4.71
CA LYS A 201 17.61 3.21 -6.06
C LYS A 201 17.01 4.27 -6.98
N ASP A 202 16.03 5.02 -6.50
CA ASP A 202 15.29 6.03 -7.28
C ASP A 202 16.04 7.37 -7.36
N MET A 203 17.13 7.51 -6.59
CA MET A 203 17.99 8.69 -6.57
C MET A 203 18.70 8.93 -7.91
N ASN A 204 18.69 10.18 -8.35
CA ASN A 204 19.47 10.62 -9.51
C ASN A 204 20.98 10.54 -9.23
N GLU A 205 21.78 10.63 -10.30
CA GLU A 205 23.22 10.41 -10.21
C GLU A 205 23.95 11.46 -9.33
N LYS A 206 23.51 12.73 -9.40
CA LYS A 206 24.13 13.81 -8.63
C LYS A 206 23.93 13.60 -7.12
N ASP A 207 22.71 13.27 -6.73
CA ASP A 207 22.36 13.04 -5.33
C ASP A 207 23.03 11.75 -4.83
N TRP A 208 23.10 10.71 -5.67
CA TRP A 208 23.83 9.47 -5.36
C TRP A 208 25.31 9.74 -5.10
N LEU A 209 25.98 10.52 -5.96
CA LEU A 209 27.38 10.90 -5.77
C LEU A 209 27.60 11.67 -4.47
N HIS A 210 26.68 12.54 -4.11
CA HIS A 210 26.72 13.27 -2.83
C HIS A 210 26.63 12.30 -1.64
N VAL A 211 25.61 11.44 -1.63
CA VAL A 211 25.39 10.42 -0.59
C VAL A 211 26.57 9.47 -0.47
N PHE A 212 27.09 8.99 -1.61
CA PHE A 212 28.25 8.10 -1.64
C PHE A 212 29.52 8.79 -1.13
N LYS A 213 29.70 10.08 -1.42
CA LYS A 213 30.83 10.87 -0.88
C LYS A 213 30.76 11.03 0.63
N VAL A 214 29.56 11.21 1.19
CA VAL A 214 29.37 11.25 2.65
C VAL A 214 29.73 9.90 3.25
N PHE A 215 29.16 8.80 2.74
CA PHE A 215 29.49 7.43 3.13
C PHE A 215 31.01 7.17 3.12
N TYR A 216 31.66 7.49 2.00
CA TYR A 216 33.09 7.31 1.79
C TYR A 216 33.95 8.07 2.82
N LYS A 217 33.58 9.30 3.13
CA LYS A 217 34.28 10.14 4.11
C LYS A 217 34.06 9.65 5.54
N THR A 218 32.83 9.34 5.90
CA THR A 218 32.48 8.94 7.28
C THR A 218 33.18 7.64 7.66
N LEU A 219 33.27 6.68 6.74
CA LEU A 219 33.99 5.43 6.95
C LEU A 219 35.50 5.52 6.72
N SER A 220 36.04 6.73 6.47
CA SER A 220 37.48 6.96 6.23
C SER A 220 38.08 6.08 5.12
N LEU A 221 37.29 5.73 4.09
CA LEU A 221 37.67 4.77 3.05
C LEU A 221 38.90 5.22 2.22
N ARG A 222 39.25 6.51 2.27
CA ARG A 222 40.48 7.04 1.64
C ARG A 222 41.77 6.33 2.03
N GLN A 223 41.81 5.71 3.20
CA GLN A 223 42.98 4.96 3.68
C GLN A 223 43.14 3.63 2.94
N TYR A 224 42.06 3.11 2.38
CA TYR A 224 42.00 1.78 1.77
C TYR A 224 41.85 1.85 0.25
N VAL A 225 41.08 2.83 -0.26
CA VAL A 225 40.68 2.88 -1.67
C VAL A 225 40.48 4.31 -2.17
N CYS A 226 40.91 4.60 -3.40
CA CYS A 226 40.71 5.90 -4.04
C CYS A 226 39.27 6.12 -4.50
N TYR A 227 38.70 7.28 -4.12
CA TYR A 227 37.35 7.68 -4.49
C TYR A 227 37.14 7.73 -6.01
N LYS A 228 38.07 8.35 -6.76
CA LYS A 228 37.95 8.52 -8.21
C LYS A 228 37.98 7.17 -8.94
N CYS A 229 38.91 6.28 -8.56
CA CYS A 229 38.97 4.93 -9.13
C CYS A 229 37.70 4.11 -8.89
N ILE A 230 37.02 4.28 -7.73
CA ILE A 230 35.73 3.63 -7.51
C ILE A 230 34.69 4.14 -8.51
N LEU A 231 34.62 5.46 -8.73
CA LEU A 231 33.65 6.03 -9.67
C LEU A 231 33.90 5.60 -11.12
N ASP A 232 35.14 5.29 -11.46
CA ASP A 232 35.53 4.77 -12.79
C ASP A 232 35.16 3.29 -12.98
N LEU A 233 34.77 2.56 -11.92
CA LEU A 233 34.35 1.16 -12.04
C LEU A 233 33.01 1.04 -12.77
N PRO A 234 32.87 0.08 -13.69
CA PRO A 234 31.57 -0.25 -14.25
C PRO A 234 30.65 -0.77 -13.14
N ASN A 235 29.42 -0.26 -13.09
CA ASN A 235 28.39 -0.67 -12.13
C ASN A 235 28.75 -0.41 -10.65
N TYR A 236 29.66 0.52 -10.31
CA TYR A 236 30.02 0.80 -8.93
C TYR A 236 28.79 1.09 -8.03
N LYS A 237 27.78 1.80 -8.58
CA LYS A 237 26.51 2.04 -7.87
C LYS A 237 25.87 0.73 -7.41
N SER A 238 25.79 -0.28 -8.27
CA SER A 238 25.23 -1.59 -7.91
C SER A 238 26.07 -2.33 -6.87
N ILE A 239 27.40 -2.20 -6.93
CA ILE A 239 28.32 -2.84 -5.98
C ILE A 239 28.14 -2.25 -4.59
N PHE A 240 28.10 -0.91 -4.49
CA PHE A 240 28.07 -0.21 -3.22
C PHE A 240 26.66 0.06 -2.67
N LEU A 241 25.60 -0.12 -3.46
CA LEU A 241 24.20 0.16 -3.05
C LEU A 241 23.84 -0.50 -1.72
N ASN A 242 24.18 -1.79 -1.56
CA ASN A 242 23.85 -2.52 -0.34
C ASN A 242 24.63 -2.01 0.88
N PHE A 243 25.90 -1.61 0.71
CA PHE A 243 26.72 -1.06 1.81
C PHE A 243 26.25 0.32 2.23
N VAL A 244 25.91 1.17 1.25
CA VAL A 244 25.34 2.49 1.53
C VAL A 244 23.99 2.32 2.22
N ALA A 245 23.13 1.41 1.76
CA ALA A 245 21.85 1.14 2.41
C ALA A 245 22.01 0.66 3.86
N GLU A 246 22.95 -0.26 4.12
CA GLU A 246 23.23 -0.75 5.46
C GLU A 246 23.84 0.33 6.37
N TYR A 247 24.71 1.19 5.82
CA TYR A 247 25.24 2.35 6.55
C TYR A 247 24.13 3.31 7.00
N TYR A 248 23.18 3.66 6.12
CA TYR A 248 22.04 4.49 6.50
C TYR A 248 21.10 3.78 7.47
N GLU A 249 20.96 2.45 7.39
CA GLU A 249 20.19 1.66 8.36
C GLU A 249 20.79 1.78 9.76
N LEU A 250 22.12 1.70 9.88
CA LEU A 250 22.84 1.85 11.14
C LEU A 250 22.68 3.25 11.72
N ILE A 251 22.82 4.29 10.90
CA ILE A 251 22.65 5.69 11.30
C ILE A 251 21.21 5.97 11.76
N ASN A 252 20.22 5.61 10.94
CA ASN A 252 18.81 5.90 11.24
C ASN A 252 18.32 5.13 12.48
N CYS A 253 18.97 4.02 12.84
CA CYS A 253 18.66 3.27 14.05
C CYS A 253 19.51 3.66 15.27
N PHE A 254 20.36 4.69 15.18
CA PHE A 254 21.34 5.06 16.21
C PHE A 254 22.22 3.89 16.67
N LYS A 255 22.53 2.96 15.77
CA LYS A 255 23.40 1.82 16.04
C LYS A 255 24.85 2.18 15.70
N SER A 256 25.78 1.70 16.51
CA SER A 256 27.19 1.73 16.15
C SER A 256 27.43 0.87 14.92
N ILE A 257 28.43 1.26 14.12
CA ILE A 257 28.88 0.46 12.99
C ILE A 257 29.49 -0.84 13.52
N ASN A 258 28.95 -1.99 13.08
CA ASN A 258 29.43 -3.31 13.50
C ASN A 258 30.72 -3.68 12.75
N ILE A 259 31.60 -4.44 13.41
CA ILE A 259 32.83 -5.01 12.85
C ILE A 259 32.52 -5.86 11.61
N ASP A 260 31.48 -6.70 11.65
CA ASP A 260 31.07 -7.55 10.51
C ASP A 260 30.77 -6.74 9.23
N PHE A 261 30.27 -5.51 9.39
CA PHE A 261 30.01 -4.62 8.25
C PHE A 261 31.32 -4.10 7.66
N ILE A 262 32.27 -3.70 8.52
CA ILE A 262 33.60 -3.25 8.09
C ILE A 262 34.36 -4.39 7.41
N GLU A 263 34.37 -5.60 7.98
CA GLU A 263 35.06 -6.75 7.39
C GLU A 263 34.51 -7.11 6.00
N ARG A 264 33.19 -7.10 5.81
CA ARG A 264 32.59 -7.33 4.48
C ARG A 264 32.94 -6.23 3.48
N LEU A 265 32.98 -4.97 3.92
CA LEU A 265 33.36 -3.84 3.08
C LEU A 265 34.83 -3.94 2.67
N ASP A 266 35.72 -4.26 3.62
CA ASP A 266 37.15 -4.46 3.39
C ASP A 266 37.40 -5.61 2.41
N ASN A 267 36.72 -6.75 2.57
CA ASN A 267 36.82 -7.87 1.64
C ASN A 267 36.44 -7.48 0.21
N ILE A 268 35.40 -6.67 0.02
CA ILE A 268 35.05 -6.17 -1.31
C ILE A 268 36.08 -5.20 -1.84
N ILE A 269 36.57 -4.27 -1.02
CA ILE A 269 37.59 -3.31 -1.43
C ILE A 269 38.87 -4.03 -1.89
N GLN A 270 39.30 -5.07 -1.16
CA GLN A 270 40.44 -5.90 -1.54
C GLN A 270 40.20 -6.62 -2.88
N ASN A 271 39.00 -7.19 -3.08
CA ASN A 271 38.64 -7.86 -4.33
C ASN A 271 38.57 -6.94 -5.55
N LEU A 272 38.32 -5.63 -5.35
CA LEU A 272 38.33 -4.65 -6.43
C LEU A 272 39.74 -4.28 -6.90
N ASN A 273 40.78 -4.65 -6.13
CA ASN A 273 42.19 -4.36 -6.43
C ASN A 273 42.48 -2.88 -6.76
N ILE A 274 41.80 -1.97 -6.05
CA ILE A 274 41.99 -0.53 -6.19
C ILE A 274 42.95 -0.07 -5.09
N GLU A 275 44.00 0.66 -5.49
CA GLU A 275 44.95 1.22 -4.54
C GLU A 275 44.34 2.35 -3.69
N PRO A 276 44.87 2.60 -2.48
CA PRO A 276 44.51 3.76 -1.69
C PRO A 276 44.93 5.06 -2.39
N GLU A 277 44.23 6.16 -2.08
CA GLU A 277 44.43 7.47 -2.70
C GLU A 277 45.88 7.98 -2.53
N SER A 278 46.51 7.64 -1.40
CA SER A 278 47.90 8.01 -1.09
C SER A 278 48.93 7.44 -2.08
N LYS A 279 48.66 6.30 -2.72
CA LYS A 279 49.62 5.62 -3.60
C LYS A 279 49.63 6.15 -5.04
N HIS A 280 48.60 6.86 -5.48
CA HIS A 280 48.51 7.30 -6.88
C HIS A 280 47.91 8.71 -7.05
N ILE A 281 48.19 9.62 -6.12
CA ILE A 281 47.86 11.05 -6.19
C ILE A 281 48.22 11.65 -7.56
N THR A 282 49.33 11.21 -8.15
CA THR A 282 49.81 11.66 -9.47
C THR A 282 48.89 11.28 -10.63
N LYS A 283 48.20 10.13 -10.59
CA LYS A 283 47.28 9.68 -11.66
C LYS A 283 46.06 10.59 -11.79
N HIS A 284 45.59 11.15 -10.67
CA HIS A 284 44.38 11.98 -10.63
C HIS A 284 44.65 13.48 -10.52
N ARG A 285 45.93 13.86 -10.42
CA ARG A 285 46.32 15.27 -10.48
C ARG A 285 46.11 15.71 -11.92
N ILE A 286 45.09 16.54 -12.14
CA ILE A 286 44.99 17.30 -13.38
C ILE A 286 46.28 18.10 -13.43
N ILE A 287 47.19 17.72 -14.32
CA ILE A 287 48.33 18.57 -14.66
C ILE A 287 47.65 19.78 -15.30
N LEU A 288 47.45 20.83 -14.51
CA LEU A 288 47.16 22.14 -15.04
C LEU A 288 48.32 22.39 -15.98
N LYS A 289 48.09 22.23 -17.29
CA LYS A 289 48.96 22.82 -18.29
C LYS A 289 48.92 24.29 -17.94
N THR A 290 49.92 24.75 -17.21
CA THR A 290 50.19 26.17 -17.09
C THR A 290 50.21 26.62 -18.54
N LYS A 291 49.21 27.39 -18.96
CA LYS A 291 49.38 28.21 -20.14
C LYS A 291 50.73 28.87 -19.88
N LYS A 292 51.73 28.57 -20.71
CA LYS A 292 52.94 29.38 -20.74
C LYS A 292 52.39 30.78 -21.00
N TYR A 293 52.18 31.56 -19.95
CA TYR A 293 52.00 32.98 -20.11
C TYR A 293 53.22 33.37 -20.93
N PRO A 294 53.04 34.07 -22.07
CA PRO A 294 54.17 34.58 -22.81
C PRO A 294 55.02 35.30 -21.77
N VAL A 295 56.24 34.80 -21.55
CA VAL A 295 57.23 35.52 -20.77
C VAL A 295 57.26 36.87 -21.46
N PHE A 296 56.79 37.91 -20.77
CA PHE A 296 56.92 39.27 -21.26
C PHE A 296 58.42 39.46 -21.44
N LYS A 297 58.91 39.32 -22.67
CA LYS A 297 60.23 39.82 -23.03
C LYS A 297 60.19 41.27 -22.63
N ASP A 298 61.11 41.66 -21.76
CA ASP A 298 61.31 43.00 -21.21
C ASP A 298 61.06 44.06 -22.29
N THR A 299 59.81 44.47 -22.41
CA THR A 299 59.47 45.70 -23.08
C THR A 299 59.65 46.70 -21.98
N LYS A 300 60.70 47.51 -22.07
CA LYS A 300 60.90 48.70 -21.23
C LYS A 300 59.63 49.55 -21.34
N ILE A 301 58.68 49.31 -20.45
CA ILE A 301 57.53 50.18 -20.27
C ILE A 301 58.10 51.40 -19.55
N ASN A 302 58.27 52.49 -20.28
CA ASN A 302 58.47 53.80 -19.68
C ASN A 302 57.18 54.14 -18.92
N ILE A 303 57.21 53.92 -17.61
CA ILE A 303 56.14 54.32 -16.70
C ILE A 303 56.25 55.85 -16.54
N ASN A 304 55.51 56.59 -17.37
CA ASN A 304 55.18 57.97 -17.06
C ASN A 304 54.13 57.95 -15.94
N PHE A 305 54.56 58.27 -14.73
CA PHE A 305 53.68 58.55 -13.60
C PHE A 305 52.81 59.76 -13.94
N CYS A 306 51.56 59.52 -14.35
CA CYS A 306 50.54 60.55 -14.37
C CYS A 306 49.70 60.39 -13.10
N ASN A 307 50.00 61.22 -12.10
CA ASN A 307 49.19 61.37 -10.90
C ASN A 307 47.81 61.90 -11.29
N LYS A 308 46.77 61.07 -11.18
CA LYS A 308 45.40 61.54 -11.03
C LYS A 308 44.72 60.83 -9.87
N THR A 309 44.56 61.61 -8.81
CA THR A 309 43.59 61.44 -7.74
C THR A 309 42.18 61.39 -8.31
N ASN A 310 41.36 60.43 -7.85
CA ASN A 310 40.05 60.66 -7.21
C ASN A 310 39.12 59.43 -7.25
N THR A 311 38.74 59.00 -6.04
CA THR A 311 37.38 58.66 -5.58
C THR A 311 36.45 57.83 -6.47
N ASN A 312 36.07 56.63 -6.04
CA ASN A 312 34.84 56.40 -5.24
C ASN A 312 34.57 54.90 -5.03
N LEU A 313 34.43 54.54 -3.75
CA LEU A 313 33.79 53.32 -3.28
C LEU A 313 32.27 53.47 -3.43
N VAL A 314 31.62 52.53 -4.11
CA VAL A 314 30.18 52.32 -3.99
C VAL A 314 29.95 50.86 -3.61
N LEU A 315 29.58 50.67 -2.35
CA LEU A 315 28.89 49.50 -1.82
C LEU A 315 27.45 49.54 -2.32
N ILE A 316 26.98 48.44 -2.94
CA ILE A 316 25.55 48.20 -3.15
C ILE A 316 25.16 47.00 -2.29
N LYS A 317 24.10 47.21 -1.50
CA LYS A 317 23.44 46.28 -0.60
C LYS A 317 22.73 45.15 -1.34
#